data_AF-A0A2V7H4P8-F1
#
_entry.id   AF-A0A2V7H4P8-F1
#
_cell.length_a   1.000
_cell.length_b   1.000
_cell.length_c   1.000
_cell.angle_alpha   90.00
_cell.angle_beta   90.00
_cell.angle_gamma   90.00
#
_symmetry.space_group_name_H-M   'P 1'
#
loop_
_entity.id
_entity.type
_entity.pdbx_description
1 polymer ?
#
loop_
_entity_poly.entity_id
_entity_poly.type
_entity_poly.pdbx_seq_one_letter_code
_entity_poly.pdbx_strand_id
1 'polypeptide(L)'
;MRGGGKALSFENRYRCKDGSYRWLRWNAAPDSPQNVIYGVARDITESKRAEEEREQLVRELQAALAEVKALQQILPICSYCRKIRDDENYWHTVENYISRHTSTRFSHSICPSCMATRVEQ
;
A
#
# COMPACT_ATOMS: atom_id res chain seq x y z
N MET A 1 -0.30 -38.95 -30.46
CA MET A 1 -0.25 -37.97 -29.36
C MET A 1 -0.16 -38.72 -28.04
N ARG A 2 0.98 -38.73 -27.35
CA ARG A 2 1.11 -39.25 -25.98
C ARG A 2 1.21 -38.04 -25.04
N GLY A 3 0.23 -37.87 -24.16
CA GLY A 3 0.18 -36.77 -23.20
C GLY A 3 1.24 -36.95 -22.12
N GLY A 4 2.24 -36.06 -22.10
CA GLY A 4 3.18 -35.97 -20.99
C GLY A 4 2.45 -35.52 -19.72
N GLY A 5 2.58 -36.30 -18.65
CA GLY A 5 2.01 -35.96 -17.35
C GLY A 5 2.53 -34.60 -16.87
N LYS A 6 1.64 -33.73 -16.39
CA LYS A 6 1.99 -32.38 -15.94
C LYS A 6 3.03 -32.43 -14.83
N ALA A 7 4.05 -31.58 -14.95
CA ALA A 7 5.00 -31.34 -13.87
C ALA A 7 4.28 -30.75 -12.66
N LEU A 8 4.56 -31.27 -11.47
CA LEU A 8 4.05 -30.77 -10.20
C LEU A 8 5.12 -29.87 -9.56
N SER A 9 4.78 -28.59 -9.38
CA SER A 9 5.63 -27.62 -8.67
C SER A 9 4.93 -27.18 -7.38
N PHE A 10 5.60 -27.34 -6.24
CA PHE A 10 5.09 -26.91 -4.94
C PHE A 10 6.22 -26.48 -4.01
N GLU A 11 5.88 -25.66 -3.02
CA GLU A 11 6.81 -25.19 -1.99
C GLU A 11 6.37 -25.75 -0.64
N ASN A 12 7.32 -26.28 0.13
CA ASN A 12 7.05 -26.75 1.49
C ASN A 12 8.26 -26.47 2.39
N ARG A 13 8.00 -26.31 3.68
CA ARG A 13 9.00 -26.05 4.70
C ARG A 13 9.35 -27.35 5.43
N TYR A 14 10.63 -27.69 5.44
CA TYR A 14 11.17 -28.89 6.08
C TYR A 14 12.02 -28.52 7.30
N ARG A 15 12.00 -29.39 8.31
CA ARG A 15 12.83 -29.28 9.51
C ARG A 15 14.06 -30.18 9.38
N CYS A 16 15.24 -29.60 9.50
CA CYS A 16 16.52 -30.31 9.50
C CYS A 16 16.77 -31.02 10.85
N LYS A 17 17.76 -31.93 10.88
CA LYS A 17 18.14 -32.66 12.10
C LYS A 17 18.60 -31.75 13.24
N ASP A 18 19.17 -30.60 12.89
CA ASP A 18 19.61 -29.55 13.83
C ASP A 18 18.46 -28.64 14.32
N GLY A 19 17.22 -28.88 13.88
CA GLY A 19 16.04 -28.08 14.22
C GLY A 19 15.84 -26.84 13.33
N SER A 20 16.77 -26.53 12.42
CA SER A 20 16.61 -25.43 11.48
C SER A 20 15.50 -25.73 10.46
N TYR A 21 14.89 -24.68 9.90
CA TYR A 21 13.88 -24.80 8.85
C TYR A 21 14.43 -24.36 7.50
N ARG A 22 14.12 -25.14 6.48
CA ARG A 22 14.43 -24.83 5.08
C ARG A 22 13.18 -24.86 4.23
N TRP A 23 13.02 -23.85 3.39
CA TRP A 23 12.00 -23.85 2.35
C TRP A 23 12.54 -24.54 1.12
N LEU A 24 11.85 -25.58 0.67
CA LEU A 24 12.19 -26.31 -0.54
C LEU A 24 11.12 -26.09 -1.59
N ARG A 25 11.56 -25.66 -2.78
CA ARG A 25 10.74 -25.70 -4.00
C ARG A 25 11.00 -27.02 -4.70
N TRP A 26 9.97 -27.84 -4.81
CA TRP A 26 9.98 -29.11 -5.52
C TRP A 26 9.49 -28.92 -6.94
N ASN A 27 10.20 -29.50 -7.89
CA ASN A 27 9.71 -29.74 -9.24
C ASN A 27 9.79 -31.22 -9.51
N ALA A 28 8.64 -31.85 -9.79
CA ALA A 28 8.54 -33.26 -10.09
C ALA A 28 7.97 -33.47 -11.50
N ALA A 29 8.65 -34.27 -12.32
CA ALA A 29 8.20 -34.65 -13.65
C ALA A 29 8.18 -36.19 -13.77
N PRO A 30 7.08 -36.78 -14.29
CA PRO A 30 7.01 -38.22 -14.50
C PRO A 30 7.80 -38.63 -15.76
N ASP A 31 8.56 -39.71 -15.67
CA ASP A 31 9.19 -40.36 -16.82
C ASP A 31 8.39 -41.58 -17.27
N SER A 32 7.58 -41.39 -18.31
CA SER A 32 6.59 -42.35 -18.81
C SER A 32 7.14 -43.71 -19.27
N PRO A 33 8.37 -43.85 -19.83
CA PRO A 33 8.90 -45.15 -20.24
C PRO A 33 9.37 -46.02 -19.07
N GLN A 34 9.72 -45.42 -17.94
CA GLN A 34 10.35 -46.11 -16.80
C GLN A 34 9.44 -46.19 -15.56
N ASN A 35 8.26 -45.56 -15.61
CA ASN A 35 7.30 -45.48 -14.51
C ASN A 35 7.90 -44.91 -13.21
N VAL A 36 8.84 -43.96 -13.35
CA VAL A 36 9.49 -43.26 -12.23
C VAL A 36 9.11 -41.78 -12.24
N ILE A 37 9.20 -41.12 -11.07
CA ILE A 37 9.03 -39.68 -10.95
C ILE A 37 10.39 -39.08 -10.58
N TYR A 38 10.90 -38.18 -11.42
CA TYR A 38 12.08 -37.41 -11.08
C TYR A 38 11.67 -36.15 -10.35
N GLY A 39 12.17 -35.99 -9.12
CA GLY A 39 11.98 -34.81 -8.30
C GLY A 39 13.30 -34.08 -8.07
N VAL A 40 13.32 -32.77 -8.32
CA VAL A 40 14.42 -31.88 -7.93
C VAL A 40 13.94 -30.90 -6.88
N ALA A 41 14.68 -30.79 -5.78
CA ALA A 41 14.44 -29.80 -4.74
C ALA A 41 15.46 -28.68 -4.84
N ARG A 42 14.99 -27.43 -4.79
CA ARG A 42 15.82 -26.25 -4.62
C ARG A 42 15.56 -25.63 -3.27
N ASP A 43 16.61 -25.39 -2.50
CA ASP A 43 16.52 -24.58 -1.27
C ASP A 43 16.25 -23.12 -1.66
N ILE A 44 15.13 -22.58 -1.20
CA ILE A 44 14.69 -21.20 -1.45
C ILE A 44 14.60 -20.40 -0.14
N THR A 45 15.21 -20.90 0.94
CA THR A 45 15.13 -20.28 2.27
C THR A 45 15.65 -18.85 2.28
N GLU A 46 16.79 -18.62 1.62
CA GLU A 46 17.39 -17.29 1.49
C GLU A 46 16.48 -16.33 0.73
N SER A 47 15.88 -16.79 -0.38
CA SER A 47 14.95 -15.99 -1.18
C SER A 47 13.69 -15.62 -0.40
N LYS A 48 13.13 -16.54 0.41
CA LYS A 48 11.97 -16.25 1.26
C LYS A 48 12.32 -15.23 2.35
N ARG A 49 13.48 -15.37 3.00
CA ARG A 49 13.95 -14.42 4.02
C ARG A 49 14.15 -13.03 3.44
N ALA A 50 14.78 -12.93 2.27
CA ALA A 50 14.98 -11.65 1.60
C ALA A 50 13.65 -10.99 1.20
N GLU A 51 12.66 -11.78 0.77
CA GLU A 51 11.32 -11.26 0.46
C GLU A 51 10.60 -10.77 1.72
N GLU A 52 10.61 -11.56 2.80
CA GLU A 52 10.02 -11.18 4.09
C GLU A 52 10.67 -9.91 4.68
N GLU A 53 12.00 -9.80 4.61
CA GLU A 53 12.75 -8.62 5.03
C GLU A 53 12.40 -7.41 4.18
N ARG A 54 12.33 -7.57 2.85
CA ARG A 54 11.91 -6.48 1.94
C ARG A 54 10.50 -6.00 2.27
N GLU A 55 9.56 -6.92 2.43
CA GLU A 55 8.18 -6.59 2.78
C GLU A 55 8.10 -5.88 4.13
N GLN A 56 8.90 -6.30 5.11
CA GLN A 56 8.96 -5.66 6.41
C GLN A 56 9.47 -4.23 6.32
N LEU A 57 10.58 -4.00 5.60
CA LEU A 57 11.12 -2.66 5.37
C LEU A 57 10.13 -1.77 4.62
N VAL A 58 9.41 -2.30 3.64
CA VAL A 58 8.36 -1.55 2.93
C VAL A 58 7.24 -1.13 3.88
N ARG A 59 6.78 -2.03 4.77
CA ARG A 59 5.77 -1.71 5.79
C ARG A 59 6.25 -0.61 6.74
N GLU A 60 7.48 -0.72 7.23
CA GLU A 60 8.08 0.28 8.12
C GLU A 60 8.21 1.64 7.44
N LEU A 61 8.68 1.67 6.18
CA LEU A 61 8.76 2.91 5.40
C LEU A 61 7.38 3.54 5.19
N GLN A 62 6.37 2.72 4.87
CA GLN A 62 4.99 3.20 4.72
C GLN A 62 4.43 3.79 6.02
N ALA A 63 4.70 3.15 7.16
CA ALA A 63 4.30 3.66 8.46
C ALA A 63 4.98 4.99 8.80
N ALA A 64 6.29 5.09 8.62
CA ALA A 64 7.04 6.32 8.84
C ALA A 64 6.57 7.47 7.92
N LEU A 65 6.30 7.18 6.64
CA LEU A 65 5.73 8.16 5.70
C LEU A 65 4.34 8.64 6.13
N ALA A 66 3.50 7.75 6.66
CA ALA A 66 2.18 8.12 7.15
C ALA A 66 2.28 9.04 8.37
N GLU A 67 3.24 8.80 9.28
CA GLU A 67 3.49 9.63 10.45
C GLU A 67 3.95 11.05 10.06
N VAL A 68 4.93 11.17 9.14
CA VAL A 68 5.39 12.48 8.63
C VAL A 68 4.24 13.25 7.97
N LYS A 69 3.45 12.58 7.13
CA LYS A 69 2.29 13.21 6.46
C LYS A 69 1.23 13.68 7.45
N ALA A 70 1.05 12.99 8.57
CA ALA A 70 0.11 13.41 9.61
C ALA A 70 0.54 14.72 10.30
N LEU A 71 1.85 14.88 10.54
CA LEU A 71 2.41 16.09 11.15
C LEU A 71 2.38 17.32 10.22
N GLN A 72 2.32 17.11 8.90
CA GLN A 72 2.32 18.17 7.89
C GLN A 72 0.93 18.75 7.55
N GLN A 73 -0.15 18.35 8.24
CA GLN A 73 -1.52 18.77 7.88
C GLN A 73 -1.93 20.17 8.37
N ILE A 74 -1.00 21.12 8.47
CA ILE A 74 -1.33 22.51 8.81
C ILE A 74 -1.42 23.30 7.51
N LEU A 75 -2.63 23.72 7.16
CA LEU A 75 -2.84 24.66 6.07
C LEU A 75 -2.44 26.08 6.52
N PRO A 76 -1.41 26.70 5.92
CA PRO A 76 -1.02 28.05 6.28
C PRO A 76 -2.11 29.04 5.86
N ILE A 77 -2.63 29.81 6.82
CA ILE A 77 -3.65 30.84 6.58
C ILE A 77 -3.10 32.24 6.81
N CYS A 78 -3.62 33.23 6.08
CA CYS A 78 -3.34 34.63 6.34
C CYS A 78 -4.11 35.08 7.58
N SER A 79 -3.43 35.60 8.60
CA SER A 79 -4.07 36.07 9.83
C SER A 79 -5.05 37.24 9.62
N TYR A 80 -4.89 38.00 8.53
CA TYR A 80 -5.74 39.15 8.23
C TYR A 80 -6.99 38.78 7.42
N CYS A 81 -6.84 38.00 6.34
CA CYS A 81 -7.93 37.72 5.40
C CYS A 81 -8.37 36.24 5.34
N ARG A 82 -7.71 35.36 6.11
CA ARG A 82 -8.01 33.92 6.23
C ARG A 82 -7.94 33.11 4.93
N LYS A 83 -7.29 33.64 3.89
CA LYS A 83 -6.92 32.88 2.69
C LYS A 83 -5.92 31.78 3.04
N ILE A 84 -5.99 30.66 2.33
CA ILE A 84 -5.06 29.52 2.45
C ILE A 84 -3.94 29.71 1.43
N ARG A 85 -2.70 29.48 1.85
CA ARG A 85 -1.54 29.46 0.95
C ARG A 85 -1.24 28.03 0.51
N ASP A 86 -1.06 27.83 -0.79
CA ASP A 86 -0.67 26.53 -1.36
C ASP A 86 0.86 26.35 -1.42
N ASP A 87 1.30 25.20 -1.94
CA ASP A 87 2.71 24.84 -2.06
C ASP A 87 3.46 25.68 -3.12
N GLU A 88 2.73 26.28 -4.06
CA GLU A 88 3.26 27.20 -5.07
C GLU A 88 3.27 28.68 -4.59
N ASN A 89 2.94 28.91 -3.31
CA ASN A 89 2.90 30.22 -2.66
C ASN A 89 1.80 31.17 -3.18
N TYR A 90 0.73 30.62 -3.79
CA TYR A 90 -0.48 31.35 -4.15
C TYR A 90 -1.52 31.34 -3.02
N TRP A 91 -2.30 32.42 -2.93
CA TRP A 91 -3.32 32.61 -1.90
C TRP A 91 -4.74 32.39 -2.44
N HIS A 92 -5.41 31.35 -1.94
CA HIS A 92 -6.76 30.96 -2.34
C HIS A 92 -7.78 31.25 -1.25
N THR A 93 -9.04 31.46 -1.64
CA THR A 93 -10.14 31.37 -0.68
C THR A 93 -10.30 29.93 -0.19
N VAL A 94 -10.92 29.75 0.96
CA VAL A 94 -11.11 28.42 1.57
C VAL A 94 -11.90 27.51 0.63
N GLU A 95 -12.96 28.04 0.00
CA GLU A 95 -13.82 27.31 -0.92
C GLU A 95 -13.05 26.83 -2.16
N ASN A 96 -12.27 27.72 -2.79
CA ASN A 96 -11.49 27.38 -3.97
C ASN A 96 -10.40 26.35 -3.64
N TYR A 97 -9.69 26.54 -2.52
CA TYR A 97 -8.64 25.61 -2.10
C TYR A 97 -9.20 24.21 -1.85
N ILE A 98 -10.27 24.09 -1.07
CA ILE A 98 -10.85 22.78 -0.72
C ILE A 98 -11.42 22.10 -1.98
N SER A 99 -12.21 22.80 -2.80
CA SER A 99 -12.78 22.19 -4.02
C SER A 99 -11.74 21.74 -5.05
N ARG A 100 -10.52 22.31 -5.04
CA ARG A 100 -9.42 21.86 -5.92
C ARG A 100 -8.68 20.64 -5.38
N HIS A 101 -8.62 20.47 -4.07
CA HIS A 101 -7.83 19.43 -3.42
C HIS A 101 -8.67 18.25 -2.89
N THR A 102 -10.00 18.37 -2.92
CA THR A 102 -10.93 17.32 -2.52
C THR A 102 -12.10 17.21 -3.51
N SER A 103 -12.90 16.16 -3.38
CA SER A 103 -14.15 16.00 -4.13
C SER A 103 -15.32 16.84 -3.57
N THR A 104 -15.05 17.81 -2.69
CA THR A 104 -16.08 18.59 -1.99
C THR A 104 -16.67 19.69 -2.87
N ARG A 105 -18.01 19.79 -2.86
CA ARG A 105 -18.76 20.91 -3.42
C ARG A 105 -19.41 21.72 -2.30
N PHE A 106 -19.40 23.05 -2.44
CA PHE A 106 -20.01 23.96 -1.48
C PHE A 106 -21.40 24.39 -1.95
N SER A 107 -22.41 24.23 -1.10
CA SER A 107 -23.68 24.93 -1.22
C SER A 107 -23.60 26.25 -0.47
N HIS A 108 -24.22 27.28 -1.02
CA HIS A 108 -24.31 28.57 -0.34
C HIS A 108 -25.64 28.63 0.40
N SER A 109 -25.58 28.66 1.73
CA SER A 109 -26.73 28.86 2.61
C SER A 109 -26.42 29.97 3.60
N ILE A 110 -27.48 30.59 4.13
CA ILE A 110 -27.38 31.63 5.15
C ILE A 110 -27.77 30.98 6.48
N CYS A 111 -26.90 31.06 7.50
CA CYS A 111 -27.22 30.54 8.81
C CYS A 111 -28.27 31.43 9.53
N PRO A 112 -29.02 30.89 10.50
CA PRO A 112 -30.09 31.64 11.17
C PRO A 112 -29.64 32.98 11.79
N SER A 113 -28.42 33.04 12.35
CA SER A 113 -27.90 34.27 12.94
C SER A 113 -27.61 35.35 11.90
N CYS A 114 -27.07 34.98 10.73
CA CYS A 114 -26.84 35.92 9.64
C CYS A 114 -28.15 36.36 8.97
N MET A 115 -29.16 35.49 8.90
CA MET A 115 -30.48 35.83 8.39
C MET A 115 -31.10 36.97 9.21
N ALA A 116 -31.16 36.79 10.53
CA ALA A 116 -31.71 37.78 11.48
C ALA A 116 -30.94 39.11 11.52
N THR A 117 -29.65 39.13 11.19
CA THR A 117 -28.82 40.34 11.33
C THR A 117 -28.49 41.05 10.02
N ARG A 118 -28.60 40.39 8.86
CA ARG A 118 -28.15 40.97 7.57
C ARG A 118 -29.21 41.00 6.49
N VAL A 119 -30.26 40.20 6.62
CA VAL A 119 -31.27 40.04 5.56
C VAL A 119 -32.60 40.63 5.98
N GLU A 120 -32.97 40.48 7.26
CA GLU A 120 -34.24 40.97 7.81
C GLU A 120 -34.18 42.40 8.36
N GLN A 121 -33.14 43.18 8.01
CA GLN A 121 -32.97 44.59 8.41
C GLN A 121 -33.51 45.56 7.36
#